data_AF-A0A268U194-F1
#
_entry.id   AF-A0A268U194-F1
#
_cell.length_a   1.000
_cell.length_b   1.000
_cell.length_c   1.000
_cell.angle_alpha   90.00
_cell.angle_beta   90.00
_cell.angle_gamma   90.00
#
_symmetry.space_group_name_H-M   'P 1'
#
loop_
_entity.id
_entity.type
_entity.pdbx_description
1 polymer ?
#
loop_
_entity_poly.entity_id
_entity_poly.type
_entity_poly.pdbx_seq_one_letter_code
_entity_poly.pdbx_strand_id
1 'polypeptide(L)'
;MLKVILAKVYSYKRRSKIQSFSPAFSMLEALLAIIVIAVIGVGVTKSTIALKLQNAAISLHTTEQGRLAQTHMLLSNYLVDALPTSLKQDLNRLEWEGYEDLYLKPQANKPFLDSKPILVPHLLEFKKGSLFLDDALLLSNVAKFETHLESTPLSNDTKALYIEVCNKFCLSDRVVLHGVYIEL
;
A
#
# COMPACT_ATOMS: atom_id res chain seq x y z
N MET A 1 -61.77 -37.61 -62.27
CA MET A 1 -60.79 -36.77 -61.55
C MET A 1 -61.36 -35.35 -61.41
N LEU A 2 -62.02 -35.08 -60.28
CA LEU A 2 -62.42 -33.74 -59.76
C LEU A 2 -61.15 -32.97 -59.34
N LYS A 3 -61.02 -31.64 -59.22
CA LYS A 3 -61.86 -30.42 -59.31
C LYS A 3 -60.83 -29.25 -59.37
N VAL A 4 -60.90 -28.31 -60.32
CA VAL A 4 -61.54 -26.98 -60.21
C VAL A 4 -61.05 -26.11 -59.02
N ILE A 5 -60.03 -25.28 -59.31
CA ILE A 5 -60.03 -23.80 -59.32
C ILE A 5 -60.77 -23.03 -58.18
N LEU A 6 -59.95 -22.26 -57.44
CA LEU A 6 -60.10 -20.89 -56.88
C LEU A 6 -61.37 -20.45 -56.13
N ALA A 7 -61.13 -20.14 -54.84
CA ALA A 7 -61.46 -18.91 -54.10
C ALA A 7 -62.89 -18.33 -54.13
N LYS A 8 -63.55 -18.31 -52.95
CA LYS A 8 -64.10 -17.07 -52.37
C LYS A 8 -64.38 -17.19 -50.87
N VAL A 9 -63.94 -16.16 -50.16
CA VAL A 9 -64.06 -15.84 -48.74
C VAL A 9 -65.52 -15.58 -48.35
N TYR A 10 -65.98 -16.07 -47.21
CA TYR A 10 -66.93 -15.34 -46.35
C TYR A 10 -66.70 -15.64 -44.86
N SER A 11 -66.66 -14.54 -44.11
CA SER A 11 -66.40 -14.37 -42.69
C SER A 11 -67.52 -14.92 -41.80
N TYR A 12 -67.19 -15.60 -40.70
CA TYR A 12 -68.06 -15.63 -39.53
C TYR A 12 -67.27 -15.44 -38.23
N LYS A 13 -67.45 -14.24 -37.69
CA LYS A 13 -67.02 -13.74 -36.39
C LYS A 13 -67.69 -14.54 -35.27
N ARG A 14 -66.92 -15.16 -34.37
CA ARG A 14 -67.41 -15.52 -33.02
C ARG A 14 -66.33 -15.20 -31.97
N ARG A 15 -66.64 -14.20 -31.14
CA ARG A 15 -65.87 -13.77 -29.96
C ARG A 15 -65.98 -14.79 -28.83
N SER A 16 -65.08 -14.61 -27.85
CA SER A 16 -65.05 -15.16 -26.47
C SER A 16 -64.20 -16.43 -26.32
N LYS A 17 -63.21 -16.51 -25.42
CA LYS A 17 -62.72 -15.65 -24.33
C LYS A 17 -61.19 -15.61 -24.40
N ILE A 18 -60.57 -14.44 -24.39
CA ILE A 18 -59.19 -14.33 -23.91
C ILE A 18 -59.31 -14.43 -22.40
N GLN A 19 -58.98 -15.58 -21.85
CA GLN A 19 -58.84 -15.76 -20.42
C GLN A 19 -57.53 -15.08 -20.03
N SER A 20 -57.59 -13.77 -19.78
CA SER A 20 -56.50 -13.01 -19.19
C SER A 20 -56.32 -13.52 -17.76
N PHE A 21 -55.38 -14.45 -17.55
CA PHE A 21 -54.77 -14.57 -16.24
C PHE A 21 -53.88 -13.35 -16.06
N SER A 22 -54.46 -12.28 -15.49
CA SER A 22 -53.64 -11.31 -14.77
C SER A 22 -53.01 -12.07 -13.61
N PRO A 23 -51.68 -12.25 -13.51
CA PRO A 23 -51.12 -12.67 -12.25
C PRO A 23 -51.38 -11.51 -11.32
N ALA A 24 -52.26 -11.71 -10.34
CA ALA A 24 -52.30 -10.81 -9.20
C ALA A 24 -50.91 -10.91 -8.57
N PHE A 25 -50.05 -9.95 -8.90
CA PHE A 25 -48.74 -9.78 -8.27
C PHE A 25 -49.02 -9.74 -6.78
N SER A 26 -48.71 -10.83 -6.09
CA SER A 26 -49.05 -10.93 -4.67
C SER A 26 -48.20 -9.90 -3.94
N MET A 27 -48.79 -9.14 -3.00
CA MET A 27 -48.01 -8.23 -2.16
C MET A 27 -46.84 -8.97 -1.48
N LEU A 28 -47.01 -10.26 -1.19
CA LEU A 28 -45.97 -11.13 -0.67
C LEU A 28 -44.78 -11.28 -1.64
N GLU A 29 -45.06 -11.42 -2.93
CA GLU A 29 -44.07 -11.60 -4.00
C GLU A 29 -43.28 -10.31 -4.26
N ALA A 30 -43.95 -9.16 -4.18
CA ALA A 30 -43.29 -7.85 -4.20
C ALA A 30 -42.39 -7.63 -2.96
N LEU A 31 -42.84 -8.05 -1.78
CA LEU A 31 -42.08 -7.91 -0.54
C LEU A 31 -40.85 -8.84 -0.52
N LEU A 32 -40.98 -10.06 -1.05
CA LEU A 32 -39.86 -10.98 -1.27
C LEU A 32 -38.85 -10.38 -2.26
N ALA A 33 -39.30 -9.79 -3.37
CA ALA A 33 -38.42 -9.15 -4.34
C ALA A 33 -37.63 -7.98 -3.73
N ILE A 34 -38.26 -7.16 -2.89
CA ILE A 34 -37.58 -6.06 -2.17
C ILE A 34 -36.51 -6.61 -1.22
N ILE A 35 -36.81 -7.68 -0.47
CA ILE A 35 -35.83 -8.31 0.43
C ILE A 35 -34.66 -8.88 -0.36
N VAL A 36 -34.92 -9.58 -1.47
CA VAL A 36 -33.86 -10.16 -2.31
C VAL A 36 -32.98 -9.06 -2.92
N ILE A 37 -33.58 -7.98 -3.43
CA ILE A 37 -32.82 -6.83 -3.97
C ILE A 37 -32.00 -6.15 -2.87
N ALA A 38 -32.53 -6.01 -1.66
CA ALA A 38 -31.80 -5.44 -0.53
C ALA A 38 -30.59 -6.30 -0.13
N VAL A 39 -30.76 -7.63 -0.04
CA VAL A 39 -29.67 -8.57 0.30
C VAL A 39 -28.58 -8.56 -0.78
N ILE A 40 -28.97 -8.61 -2.06
CA ILE A 40 -28.02 -8.54 -3.17
C ILE A 40 -27.32 -7.17 -3.20
N GLY A 41 -28.05 -6.07 -2.99
CA GLY A 41 -27.51 -4.71 -2.96
C GLY A 41 -26.47 -4.50 -1.84
N VAL A 42 -26.70 -5.08 -0.66
CA VAL A 42 -25.74 -5.04 0.47
C VAL A 42 -24.51 -5.92 0.17
N GLY A 43 -24.69 -7.06 -0.50
CA GLY A 43 -23.57 -7.92 -0.91
C GLY A 43 -22.64 -7.25 -1.94
N VAL A 44 -23.22 -6.61 -2.95
CA VAL A 44 -22.49 -5.91 -4.02
C VAL A 44 -21.77 -4.66 -3.49
N THR A 45 -22.38 -3.92 -2.56
CA THR A 45 -21.73 -2.74 -1.94
C THR A 45 -20.53 -3.13 -1.07
N LYS A 46 -20.61 -4.20 -0.28
CA LYS A 46 -19.45 -4.70 0.50
C LYS A 46 -18.30 -5.18 -0.40
N SER A 47 -18.63 -5.87 -1.50
CA SER A 47 -17.66 -6.32 -2.51
C SER A 47 -16.95 -5.14 -3.18
N THR A 48 -17.70 -4.12 -3.62
CA THR A 48 -17.14 -2.94 -4.28
C THR A 48 -16.31 -2.07 -3.34
N ILE A 49 -16.66 -1.98 -2.05
CA ILE A 49 -15.84 -1.30 -1.04
C ILE A 49 -14.52 -2.05 -0.83
N ALA A 50 -14.55 -3.38 -0.71
CA ALA A 50 -13.34 -4.19 -0.57
C ALA A 50 -12.42 -4.09 -1.80
N LEU A 51 -12.99 -4.11 -3.00
CA LEU A 51 -12.27 -3.91 -4.27
C LEU A 51 -11.67 -2.50 -4.38
N LYS A 52 -12.38 -1.46 -3.91
CA LYS A 52 -11.83 -0.10 -3.84
C LYS A 52 -10.69 0.02 -2.85
N LEU A 53 -10.78 -0.65 -1.70
CA LEU A 53 -9.73 -0.65 -0.68
C LEU A 53 -8.47 -1.37 -1.16
N GLN A 54 -8.64 -2.51 -1.85
CA GLN A 54 -7.53 -3.20 -2.51
C GLN A 54 -6.91 -2.37 -3.64
N ASN A 55 -7.72 -1.71 -4.47
CA ASN A 55 -7.21 -0.80 -5.50
C ASN A 55 -6.51 0.43 -4.93
N ALA A 56 -6.93 0.95 -3.78
CA ALA A 56 -6.23 2.06 -3.10
C ALA A 56 -4.86 1.63 -2.55
N ALA A 57 -4.77 0.42 -1.99
CA ALA A 57 -3.49 -0.15 -1.56
C ALA A 57 -2.55 -0.42 -2.76
N ILE A 58 -3.06 -0.95 -3.87
CA ILE A 58 -2.29 -1.16 -5.10
C ILE A 58 -1.87 0.17 -5.74
N SER A 59 -2.75 1.18 -5.70
CA SER A 59 -2.46 2.55 -6.18
C SER A 59 -1.23 3.14 -5.48
N LEU A 60 -1.08 2.95 -4.17
CA LEU A 60 0.13 3.37 -3.44
C LEU A 60 1.40 2.72 -4.00
N HIS A 61 1.38 1.42 -4.35
CA HIS A 61 2.56 0.79 -4.96
C HIS A 61 2.87 1.29 -6.38
N THR A 62 1.86 1.70 -7.15
CA THR A 62 2.04 2.11 -8.56
C THR A 62 2.26 3.61 -8.77
N THR A 63 1.93 4.46 -7.79
CA THR A 63 2.03 5.92 -7.94
C THR A 63 3.39 6.44 -7.44
N GLU A 64 3.88 7.51 -8.06
CA GLU A 64 5.15 8.17 -7.65
C GLU A 64 5.12 8.60 -6.17
N GLN A 65 3.95 8.98 -5.65
CA GLN A 65 3.75 9.34 -4.25
C GLN A 65 3.87 8.16 -3.30
N GLY A 66 3.24 7.02 -3.61
CA GLY A 66 3.32 5.86 -2.72
C GLY A 66 4.66 5.14 -2.81
N ARG A 67 5.36 5.18 -3.95
CA ARG A 67 6.78 4.77 -4.03
C ARG A 67 7.66 5.65 -3.14
N LEU A 68 7.49 6.97 -3.18
CA LEU A 68 8.20 7.90 -2.31
C LEU A 68 7.92 7.62 -0.83
N ALA A 69 6.65 7.40 -0.45
CA ALA A 69 6.27 7.08 0.91
C ALA A 69 6.85 5.74 1.40
N GLN A 70 6.89 4.72 0.55
CA GLN A 70 7.48 3.41 0.87
C GLN A 70 9.00 3.50 1.02
N THR A 71 9.66 4.21 0.11
CA THR A 71 11.09 4.50 0.22
C THR A 71 11.39 5.21 1.54
N HIS A 72 10.60 6.22 1.87
CA HIS A 72 10.76 7.01 3.08
C HIS A 72 10.56 6.17 4.36
N MET A 73 9.51 5.35 4.42
CA MET A 73 9.26 4.42 5.53
C MET A 73 10.37 3.37 5.68
N LEU A 74 10.86 2.83 4.55
CA LEU A 74 11.96 1.87 4.56
C LEU A 74 13.24 2.50 5.10
N LEU A 75 13.60 3.71 4.65
CA LEU A 75 14.76 4.43 5.17
C LEU A 75 14.64 4.69 6.67
N SER A 76 13.46 5.11 7.14
CA SER A 76 13.22 5.32 8.57
C SER A 76 13.50 4.05 9.37
N ASN A 77 13.02 2.88 8.92
CA ASN A 77 13.29 1.60 9.58
C ASN A 77 14.78 1.24 9.62
N TYR A 78 15.51 1.42 8.50
CA TYR A 78 16.95 1.14 8.45
C TYR A 78 17.78 2.04 9.37
N LEU A 79 17.28 3.24 9.67
CA LEU A 79 17.99 4.24 10.46
C LEU A 79 17.64 4.18 11.95
N VAL A 80 16.52 3.55 12.32
CA VAL A 80 16.22 3.24 13.73
C VAL A 80 17.33 2.36 14.32
N ASP A 81 17.86 1.42 13.54
CA ASP A 81 18.88 0.46 13.96
C ASP A 81 20.32 0.94 13.67
N ALA A 82 20.49 2.21 13.28
CA ALA A 82 21.80 2.76 12.97
C ALA A 82 22.62 3.03 14.25
N LEU A 83 23.88 2.61 14.26
CA LEU A 83 24.85 3.00 15.26
C LEU A 83 25.18 4.50 15.10
N PRO A 84 24.80 5.39 16.03
CA PRO A 84 24.88 6.84 15.81
C PRO A 84 26.31 7.35 15.57
N THR A 85 27.31 6.70 16.16
CA THR A 85 28.73 7.08 16.03
C THR A 85 29.35 6.71 14.69
N SER A 86 28.70 5.85 13.90
CA SER A 86 29.18 5.41 12.59
C SER A 86 28.76 6.31 11.43
N LEU A 87 27.81 7.23 11.69
CA LEU A 87 27.14 8.00 10.65
C LEU A 87 28.08 8.99 9.97
N LYS A 88 28.19 8.90 8.65
CA LYS A 88 28.95 9.82 7.79
C LYS A 88 28.05 10.37 6.71
N GLN A 89 28.13 11.68 6.52
CA GLN A 89 27.28 12.41 5.59
C GLN A 89 28.14 13.21 4.60
N ASP A 90 27.72 13.20 3.34
CA ASP A 90 28.16 14.10 2.28
C ASP A 90 26.94 14.61 1.49
N LEU A 91 27.13 15.59 0.61
CA LEU A 91 26.09 16.26 -0.18
C LEU A 91 25.11 15.32 -0.89
N ASN A 92 25.55 14.12 -1.29
CA ASN A 92 24.72 13.16 -2.01
C ASN A 92 24.79 11.74 -1.41
N ARG A 93 25.31 11.61 -0.18
CA ARG A 93 25.72 10.30 0.35
C ARG A 93 25.51 10.25 1.85
N LEU A 94 24.93 9.17 2.33
CA LEU A 94 24.76 8.87 3.75
C LEU A 94 25.25 7.45 3.99
N GLU A 95 26.21 7.31 4.89
CA GLU A 95 26.79 6.02 5.28
C GLU A 95 26.57 5.81 6.78
N TRP A 96 26.24 4.57 7.17
CA TRP A 96 26.13 4.19 8.58
C TRP A 96 26.38 2.69 8.73
N GLU A 97 26.64 2.25 9.95
CA GLU A 97 26.61 0.85 10.33
C GLU A 97 25.30 0.57 11.07
N GLY A 98 24.53 -0.41 10.58
CA GLY A 98 23.31 -0.90 11.22
C GLY A 98 23.52 -2.23 11.91
N TYR A 99 22.73 -2.55 12.92
CA TYR A 99 22.75 -3.88 13.52
C TYR A 99 22.04 -4.90 12.62
N GLU A 100 22.69 -6.02 12.30
CA GLU A 100 22.08 -7.09 11.48
C GLU A 100 20.89 -7.75 12.19
N ASP A 101 21.01 -7.94 13.50
CA ASP A 101 19.97 -8.43 14.40
C ASP A 101 20.11 -7.68 15.73
N LEU A 102 19.04 -7.00 16.17
CA LEU A 102 18.97 -6.40 17.52
C LEU A 102 19.03 -7.45 18.63
N TYR A 103 18.71 -8.71 18.30
CA TYR A 103 18.69 -9.84 19.23
C TYR A 103 19.81 -10.82 18.88
N LEU A 104 20.76 -10.95 19.79
CA LEU A 104 21.83 -11.92 19.67
C LEU A 104 21.25 -13.34 19.64
N LYS A 105 21.45 -14.07 18.54
CA LYS A 105 21.13 -15.50 18.48
C LYS A 105 22.09 -16.24 19.43
N PRO A 106 21.61 -17.09 20.35
CA PRO A 106 22.47 -17.92 21.19
C PRO A 106 23.36 -18.80 20.32
N GLN A 107 24.67 -18.75 20.53
CA GLN A 107 25.63 -19.64 19.85
C GLN A 107 25.91 -20.86 20.71
N ALA A 108 25.86 -22.06 20.12
CA ALA A 108 26.23 -23.29 20.82
C ALA A 108 27.65 -23.16 21.40
N ASN A 109 27.80 -23.51 22.67
CA ASN A 109 29.07 -23.49 23.42
C ASN A 109 29.69 -22.09 23.67
N LYS A 110 28.90 -21.01 23.61
CA LYS A 110 29.34 -19.69 24.08
C LYS A 110 28.35 -19.11 25.11
N PRO A 111 28.84 -18.39 26.14
CA PRO A 111 27.99 -17.57 26.99
C PRO A 111 27.20 -16.57 26.14
N PHE A 112 25.92 -16.38 26.43
CA PHE A 112 25.06 -15.42 25.71
C PHE A 112 25.62 -13.98 25.72
N LEU A 113 26.36 -13.63 26.78
CA LEU A 113 27.02 -12.33 26.95
C LEU A 113 28.29 -12.14 26.11
N ASP A 114 28.85 -13.21 25.54
CA ASP A 114 30.04 -13.13 24.67
C ASP A 114 29.68 -12.91 23.20
N SER A 115 28.39 -12.99 22.85
CA SER A 115 27.90 -12.68 21.51
C SER A 115 27.92 -11.15 21.32
N LYS A 116 28.75 -10.66 20.39
CA LYS A 116 28.73 -9.25 19.99
C LYS A 116 27.71 -9.03 18.87
N PRO A 117 26.99 -7.89 18.86
CA PRO A 117 26.14 -7.54 17.72
C PRO A 117 26.97 -7.46 16.45
N ILE A 118 26.42 -7.96 15.34
CA ILE A 118 27.04 -7.84 14.04
C ILE A 118 26.60 -6.51 13.44
N LEU A 119 27.56 -5.69 13.06
CA LEU A 119 27.35 -4.42 12.38
C LEU A 119 27.54 -4.61 10.87
N VAL A 120 26.59 -4.10 10.09
CA VAL A 120 26.59 -4.15 8.63
C VAL A 120 26.68 -2.72 8.10
N PRO A 121 27.65 -2.42 7.22
CA PRO A 121 27.74 -1.11 6.61
C PRO A 121 26.64 -0.94 5.57
N HIS A 122 25.99 0.22 5.62
CA HIS A 122 24.97 0.66 4.67
C HIS A 122 25.39 1.96 4.00
N LEU A 123 25.04 2.07 2.72
CA LEU A 123 25.34 3.21 1.87
C LEU A 123 24.08 3.64 1.13
N LEU A 124 23.61 4.85 1.44
CA LEU A 124 22.58 5.54 0.69
C LEU A 124 23.23 6.60 -0.21
N GLU A 125 23.05 6.47 -1.52
CA GLU A 125 23.70 7.32 -2.52
C GLU A 125 22.70 7.87 -3.53
N PHE A 126 22.73 9.20 -3.71
CA PHE A 126 22.01 9.88 -4.77
C PHE A 126 22.92 10.07 -5.98
N LYS A 127 22.62 9.33 -7.07
CA LYS A 127 23.37 9.41 -8.34
C LYS A 127 22.42 9.37 -9.53
N LYS A 128 22.69 10.22 -10.53
CA LYS A 128 21.97 10.25 -11.81
C LYS A 128 20.44 10.39 -11.65
N GLY A 129 19.98 11.21 -10.71
CA GLY A 129 18.54 11.43 -10.47
C GLY A 129 17.82 10.23 -9.86
N SER A 130 18.56 9.32 -9.20
CA SER A 130 18.00 8.16 -8.50
C SER A 130 18.72 7.94 -7.18
N LEU A 131 17.99 7.39 -6.21
CA LEU A 131 18.46 7.06 -4.88
C LEU A 131 18.72 5.55 -4.80
N PHE A 132 19.90 5.17 -4.31
CA PHE A 132 20.34 3.79 -4.19
C PHE A 132 20.68 3.48 -2.73
N LEU A 133 20.27 2.31 -2.24
CA LEU A 133 20.68 1.77 -0.96
C LEU A 133 21.49 0.50 -1.23
N ASP A 134 22.75 0.46 -0.81
CA ASP A 134 23.65 -0.69 -1.02
C ASP A 134 23.69 -1.15 -2.49
N ASP A 135 23.85 -0.17 -3.39
CA ASP A 135 23.79 -0.32 -4.86
C ASP A 135 22.44 -0.82 -5.44
N ALA A 136 21.43 -1.10 -4.61
CA ALA A 136 20.08 -1.39 -5.06
C ALA A 136 19.29 -0.11 -5.33
N LEU A 137 18.58 -0.06 -6.47
CA LEU A 137 17.73 1.08 -6.82
C LEU A 137 16.56 1.17 -5.83
N LEU A 138 16.55 2.24 -5.04
CA LEU A 138 15.52 2.49 -4.05
C LEU A 138 14.40 3.36 -4.62
N LEU A 139 14.76 4.45 -5.30
CA LEU A 139 13.80 5.36 -5.91
C LEU A 139 14.37 6.03 -7.17
N SER A 140 13.60 6.01 -8.25
CA SER A 140 13.91 6.68 -9.51
C SER A 140 13.27 8.06 -9.60
N ASN A 141 13.82 8.96 -10.43
CA ASN A 141 13.30 10.31 -10.68
C ASN A 141 13.30 11.20 -9.42
N VAL A 142 14.35 11.08 -8.62
CA VAL A 142 14.59 11.92 -7.45
C VAL A 142 15.21 13.24 -7.94
N ALA A 143 14.54 14.34 -7.63
CA ALA A 143 14.97 15.69 -7.95
C ALA A 143 15.91 16.26 -6.87
N LYS A 144 15.68 15.93 -5.61
CA LYS A 144 16.46 16.39 -4.46
C LYS A 144 16.59 15.29 -3.41
N PHE A 145 17.78 15.19 -2.84
CA PHE A 145 18.07 14.40 -1.65
C PHE A 145 18.90 15.28 -0.73
N GLU A 146 18.47 15.45 0.52
CA GLU A 146 19.18 16.25 1.51
C GLU A 146 19.16 15.53 2.85
N THR A 147 20.32 15.53 3.52
CA THR A 147 20.49 14.99 4.86
C THR A 147 21.28 15.99 5.69
N HIS A 148 20.94 16.15 6.97
CA HIS A 148 21.72 16.92 7.93
C HIS A 148 21.37 16.56 9.36
N LEU A 149 22.30 16.81 10.29
CA LEU A 149 22.07 16.61 11.71
C LEU A 149 21.50 17.88 12.34
N GLU A 150 20.36 17.75 13.03
CA GLU A 150 19.72 18.81 13.80
C GLU A 150 19.77 18.47 15.29
N SER A 151 19.96 19.46 16.16
CA SER A 151 19.77 19.27 17.60
C SER A 151 18.29 19.05 17.91
N THR A 152 17.98 18.10 18.79
CA THR A 152 16.59 17.86 19.19
C THR A 152 16.10 18.96 20.15
N PRO A 153 14.79 19.26 20.16
CA PRO A 153 14.22 20.23 21.09
C PRO A 153 14.16 19.71 22.54
N LEU A 154 14.35 18.41 22.77
CA LEU A 154 14.33 17.81 24.12
C LEU A 154 15.69 17.88 24.83
N SER A 155 16.79 17.89 24.08
CA SER A 155 18.15 17.99 24.63
C SER A 155 19.14 18.41 23.55
N ASN A 156 20.06 19.32 23.88
CA ASN A 156 21.17 19.71 23.01
C ASN A 156 22.16 18.57 22.75
N ASP A 157 22.17 17.55 23.61
CA ASP A 157 23.06 16.39 23.51
C ASP A 157 22.51 15.30 22.59
N THR A 158 21.20 15.33 22.31
CA THR A 158 20.57 14.39 21.38
C THR A 158 20.45 15.05 20.01
N LYS A 159 21.11 14.43 19.02
CA LYS A 159 21.02 14.84 17.61
C LYS A 159 20.00 13.96 16.89
N ALA A 160 19.24 14.57 15.99
CA ALA A 160 18.36 13.89 15.05
C ALA A 160 18.92 14.01 13.64
N LEU A 161 18.78 12.96 12.84
CA LEU A 161 19.07 12.99 11.42
C LEU A 161 17.83 13.46 10.67
N TYR A 162 17.93 14.62 10.03
CA TYR A 162 16.95 15.08 9.06
C TYR A 162 17.23 14.43 7.71
N ILE A 163 16.16 13.98 7.05
CA ILE A 163 16.22 13.43 5.70
C ILE A 163 15.06 14.01 4.90
N GLU A 164 15.36 14.57 3.73
CA GLU A 164 14.39 14.99 2.73
C GLU A 164 14.65 14.30 1.40
N VAL A 165 13.60 13.72 0.83
CA VAL A 165 13.62 13.13 -0.52
C VAL A 165 12.50 13.78 -1.33
N CYS A 166 12.85 14.35 -2.49
CA CYS A 166 11.90 14.95 -3.41
C CYS A 166 11.91 14.29 -4.77
N ASN A 167 10.73 14.00 -5.30
CA ASN A 167 10.46 13.83 -6.72
C ASN A 167 9.66 15.04 -7.24
N LYS A 168 8.43 14.84 -7.73
CA LYS A 168 7.43 15.92 -7.89
C LYS A 168 6.82 16.38 -6.56
N PHE A 169 6.96 15.56 -5.52
CA PHE A 169 6.52 15.79 -4.15
C PHE A 169 7.73 15.60 -3.22
N CYS A 170 7.74 16.28 -2.09
CA CYS A 170 8.80 16.15 -1.08
C CYS A 170 8.23 15.48 0.16
N LEU A 171 8.98 14.52 0.71
CA LEU A 171 8.77 13.99 2.05
C LEU A 171 10.03 14.23 2.87
N SER A 172 9.83 14.73 4.09
CA SER A 172 10.89 14.98 5.05
C SER A 172 10.57 14.34 6.38
N ASP A 173 11.57 13.81 7.07
CA ASP A 173 11.42 13.24 8.40
C ASP A 173 12.68 13.44 9.25
N ARG A 174 12.50 13.22 10.56
CA ARG A 174 13.53 13.36 11.57
C ARG A 174 13.66 12.04 12.32
N VAL A 175 14.76 11.35 12.09
CA VAL A 175 15.07 10.11 12.81
C VAL A 175 15.93 10.46 14.02
N VAL A 176 15.40 10.21 15.23
CA VAL A 176 16.18 10.35 16.46
C VAL A 176 17.13 9.18 16.56
N LEU A 177 18.42 9.43 16.40
CA LEU A 177 19.46 8.41 16.52
C LEU A 177 19.56 7.98 17.99
N HIS A 178 19.04 6.80 18.31
CA HIS A 178 19.08 6.29 19.69
C HIS A 178 20.48 5.75 19.99
N GLY A 179 21.26 6.54 20.72
CA GLY A 179 22.42 6.02 21.44
C GLY A 179 21.93 5.41 22.74
N VAL A 180 21.89 4.07 22.85
CA VAL A 180 21.72 3.42 24.14
C VAL A 180 23.01 3.63 24.92
N TYR A 181 23.10 4.74 25.65
CA TYR A 181 24.11 4.93 26.67
C TYR A 181 23.60 4.26 27.95
N ILE A 182 24.02 3.03 28.20
CA ILE A 182 23.99 2.49 29.55
C ILE A 182 25.27 2.99 30.21
N GLU A 183 25.19 4.09 30.95
CA GLU A 183 26.20 4.37 31.97
C GLU A 183 26.09 3.26 33.03
N LEU A 184 27.17 2.49 33.20
CA LEU A 184 27.36 1.49 34.24
C LEU A 184 28.16 2.08 35.40
#